data_AF-A0A535IN67-F1
#
_entry.id   AF-A0A535IN67-F1
#
_cell.length_a   1.000
_cell.length_b   1.000
_cell.length_c   1.000
_cell.angle_alpha   90.00
_cell.angle_beta   90.00
_cell.angle_gamma   90.00
#
_symmetry.space_group_name_H-M   'P 1'
#
loop_
_entity.id
_entity.type
_entity.pdbx_description
1 polymer ?
#
loop_
_entity_poly.entity_id
_entity_poly.type
_entity_poly.pdbx_seq_one_letter_code
_entity_poly.pdbx_strand_id
1 'polypeptide(L)' 'GVSRPRHVRALARAGADGVIVASALVDALGTDGRDVAGLRRLVAGLRAATRR' A
#
# COMPACT_ATOMS: atom_id res chain seq x y z
N GLY A 1 -4.81 -9.26 -2.41
CA GLY A 1 -3.34 -9.30 -2.32
C GLY A 1 -2.67 -8.06 -2.90
N VAL A 2 -2.99 -6.87 -2.37
CA VAL A 2 -2.30 -5.63 -2.77
C VAL A 2 -1.22 -5.37 -1.72
N SER A 3 0.03 -5.20 -2.14
CA SER A 3 1.15 -4.98 -1.22
C SER A 3 2.27 -4.11 -1.78
N ARG A 4 2.18 -3.70 -3.06
CA ARG A 4 3.24 -2.98 -3.75
C ARG A 4 2.64 -1.87 -4.61
N PRO A 5 3.37 -0.75 -4.81
CA PRO A 5 2.97 0.34 -5.70
C PRO A 5 2.55 -0.12 -7.10
N ARG A 6 3.21 -1.15 -7.65
CA ARG A 6 2.86 -1.72 -8.96
C ARG A 6 1.44 -2.32 -9.02
N HIS A 7 0.95 -2.92 -7.92
CA HIS A 7 -0.41 -3.49 -7.88
C HIS A 7 -1.44 -2.35 -7.89
N VAL A 8 -1.17 -1.27 -7.16
CA VAL A 8 -2.02 -0.07 -7.15
C VAL A 8 -2.12 0.55 -8.54
N ARG A 9 -0.98 0.76 -9.22
CA ARG A 9 -0.97 1.29 -10.59
C ARG A 9 -1.73 0.40 -11.57
N ALA A 10 -1.59 -0.92 -11.46
CA ALA A 10 -2.31 -1.85 -12.33
C ALA A 10 -3.82 -1.74 -12.13
N LEU A 11 -4.30 -1.68 -10.89
CA LEU A 11 -5.72 -1.53 -10.56
C LEU A 11 -6.27 -0.16 -11.00
N ALA A 12 -5.52 0.92 -10.76
CA ALA A 12 -5.91 2.26 -11.20
C ALA A 12 -6.02 2.35 -12.75
N ARG A 13 -5.08 1.73 -13.47
CA ARG A 13 -5.13 1.62 -14.95
C ARG A 13 -6.29 0.77 -15.44
N ALA A 14 -6.71 -0.23 -14.67
CA ALA A 14 -7.89 -1.04 -14.95
C ALA A 14 -9.21 -0.31 -14.67
N GLY A 15 -9.17 0.95 -14.22
CA GLY A 15 -10.37 1.77 -13.98
C GLY A 15 -10.93 1.69 -12.57
N ALA A 16 -10.19 1.11 -11.61
CA ALA A 16 -10.63 1.13 -10.21
C ALA A 16 -10.62 2.56 -9.64
N ASP A 17 -11.71 2.98 -9.02
CA ASP A 17 -11.83 4.28 -8.32
C ASP A 17 -11.00 4.34 -7.03
N GLY A 18 -10.71 3.17 -6.44
CA GLY A 18 -9.96 3.05 -5.20
C GLY A 18 -9.37 1.66 -5.00
N VAL A 19 -8.47 1.54 -4.02
CA VAL A 19 -7.79 0.28 -3.68
C VAL A 19 -7.75 0.12 -2.16
N ILE A 20 -8.20 -1.03 -1.66
CA ILE A 20 -8.09 -1.39 -0.25
C ILE A 20 -6.86 -2.28 -0.03
N VAL A 21 -6.07 -1.95 0.99
CA VAL A 21 -4.86 -2.68 1.39
C VAL A 21 -5.00 -3.07 2.86
N ALA A 22 -4.95 -4.36 3.16
CA ALA A 22 -5.10 -4.90 4.51
C ALA A 22 -3.80 -5.53 5.01
N SER A 23 -3.53 -6.80 4.67
CA SER A 23 -2.40 -7.57 5.21
C SER A 23 -1.06 -6.86 5.09
N ALA A 24 -0.79 -6.19 3.96
CA ALA A 24 0.47 -5.47 3.78
C ALA A 24 0.66 -4.29 4.76
N LEU A 25 -0.42 -3.66 5.24
CA LEU A 25 -0.32 -2.62 6.27
C LEU A 25 0.03 -3.24 7.63
N VAL A 26 -0.55 -4.40 7.95
CA VAL A 26 -0.26 -5.15 9.18
C VAL A 26 1.19 -5.63 9.16
N ASP A 27 1.62 -6.25 8.06
CA ASP A 27 3.00 -6.74 7.89
C ASP A 27 4.03 -5.60 8.01
N ALA A 28 3.68 -4.40 7.56
CA ALA A 28 4.56 -3.24 7.61
C ALA A 28 4.79 -2.67 9.03
N LEU A 29 3.99 -3.08 10.02
CA LEU A 29 4.24 -2.79 11.42
C LEU A 29 5.32 -3.69 12.04
N GLY A 30 5.82 -4.68 11.28
CA GLY A 30 6.81 -5.64 11.76
C GLY A 30 6.23 -6.66 12.73
N THR A 31 7.05 -7.63 13.14
CA THR A 31 6.65 -8.74 14.00
C THR A 31 6.08 -8.29 15.35
N ASP A 32 6.59 -7.17 15.88
CA ASP A 32 6.18 -6.63 17.18
C ASP A 32 5.04 -5.61 17.08
N GLY A 33 4.58 -5.28 15.86
CA GLY A 33 3.50 -4.32 15.63
C GLY A 33 3.89 -2.86 15.89
N ARG A 34 5.18 -2.53 15.98
CA ARG A 34 5.68 -1.20 16.40
C ARG A 34 6.38 -0.40 15.31
N ASP A 35 6.62 -0.97 14.12
CA ASP A 35 7.30 -0.26 13.03
C ASP A 35 6.36 0.72 12.30
N VAL A 36 6.00 1.80 12.98
CA VAL A 36 5.21 2.90 12.42
C VAL A 36 5.96 3.59 11.27
N ALA A 37 7.28 3.59 11.28
CA ALA A 37 8.09 4.15 10.19
C ALA A 37 8.00 3.28 8.92
N GLY A 38 8.04 1.95 9.07
CA GLY A 38 7.75 0.96 8.03
C GLY A 38 6.38 1.17 7.42
N LEU A 39 5.34 1.22 8.26
CA LEU A 39 3.97 1.52 7.83
C LEU A 39 3.89 2.84 7.07
N ARG A 40 4.47 3.93 7.60
CA ARG A 40 4.47 5.25 6.95
C ARG A 40 5.13 5.20 5.58
N ARG A 41 6.27 4.51 5.42
CA ARG A 41 6.95 4.34 4.13
C ARG A 41 6.07 3.59 3.13
N LEU A 42 5.41 2.52 3.55
CA LEU A 42 4.49 1.77 2.70
C LEU A 42 3.32 2.65 2.25
N VAL A 43 2.64 3.32 3.19
CA VAL A 43 1.50 4.20 2.88
C VAL A 43 1.90 5.31 1.91
N ALA A 44 3.08 5.94 2.12
CA ALA A 44 3.58 6.96 1.21
C ALA A 44 3.82 6.42 -0.22
N GLY A 45 4.44 5.24 -0.34
CA GLY A 45 4.68 4.60 -1.62
C GLY A 45 3.40 4.18 -2.35
N LEU A 46 2.40 3.66 -1.61
CA LEU A 46 1.10 3.29 -2.17
C LEU A 46 0.33 4.54 -2.60
N ARG A 47 0.32 5.61 -1.79
CA ARG A 47 -0.31 6.89 -2.15
C ARG A 47 0.34 7.54 -3.37
N ALA A 48 1.67 7.49 -3.50
CA ALA A 48 2.33 7.99 -4.69
C ALA A 48 1.87 7.25 -5.96
N ALA A 49 1.53 5.97 -5.84
CA ALA A 49 1.05 5.12 -6.93
C ALA A 49 -0.42 5.34 -7.33
N THR A 50 -1.20 6.12 -6.57
CA THR A 50 -2.57 6.50 -6.96
C THR A 50 -2.60 7.79 -7.79
N ARG A 51 -1.51 8.57 -7.82
CA ARG A 51 -1.41 9.77 -8.65
C ARG A 51 -1.19 9.34 -10.11
N ARG A 52 -1.99 9.92 -11.02
CA ARG A 52 -1.90 9.70 -12.47
C ARG A 52 -0.68 10.40 -13.05
#